data_AF-A0A7D9EGX7-F1
#
_entry.id   AF-A0A7D9EGX7-F1
#
_cell.length_a   1.000
_cell.length_b   1.000
_cell.length_c   1.000
_cell.angle_alpha   90.00
_cell.angle_beta   90.00
_cell.angle_gamma   90.00
#
_symmetry.space_group_name_H-M   'P 1'
#
loop_
_entity.id
_entity.type
_entity.pdbx_description
1 polymer ?
#
loop_
_entity_poly.entity_id
_entity_poly.type
_entity_poly.pdbx_seq_one_letter_code
_entity_poly.pdbx_strand_id
1 'polypeptide(L)'
;MAYDIYTVYGTCLKTVKYLFNNDRLSCLADCRQPCKEEVIQKTISSSQWPSKAYKDYLISQKKYHNESDNMLQLNVFFNELNYEKIEEQFSYGTINLLADVGGQLGLWIGISVITVCELLELIVMFFAVCIKKINAVSEVHEVPAYG
;
A
#
# COMPACT_ATOMS: atom_id res chain seq x y z
N MET A 1 22.15 45.02 -14.69
CA MET A 1 21.73 44.52 -13.36
C MET A 1 20.47 43.64 -13.41
N ALA A 2 19.38 44.02 -14.09
CA ALA A 2 18.21 43.11 -14.21
C ALA A 2 18.43 41.91 -15.15
N TYR A 3 19.25 42.07 -16.19
CA TYR A 3 19.55 41.01 -17.18
C TYR A 3 20.35 39.82 -16.60
N ASP A 4 21.21 40.05 -15.60
CA ASP A 4 22.00 38.96 -14.99
C ASP A 4 21.14 38.02 -14.14
N ILE A 5 20.14 38.54 -13.44
CA ILE A 5 19.20 37.72 -12.63
C ILE A 5 18.40 36.77 -13.53
N TYR A 6 17.87 37.26 -14.66
CA TYR A 6 17.16 36.40 -15.63
C TYR A 6 18.09 35.35 -16.27
N THR A 7 19.35 35.68 -16.50
CA THR A 7 20.33 34.76 -17.11
C THR A 7 20.77 33.67 -16.12
N VAL A 8 20.95 34.01 -14.84
CA VAL A 8 21.27 33.05 -13.78
C VAL A 8 20.10 32.13 -13.49
N TYR A 9 18.87 32.66 -13.40
CA TYR A 9 17.66 31.85 -13.23
C TYR A 9 17.44 30.88 -14.39
N GLY A 10 17.62 31.35 -15.63
CA GLY A 10 17.53 30.51 -16.82
C GLY A 10 18.56 29.39 -16.86
N THR A 11 19.80 29.66 -16.44
CA THR A 11 20.87 28.65 -16.36
C THR A 11 20.57 27.60 -15.29
N CYS A 12 20.13 28.03 -14.10
CA CYS A 12 19.72 27.13 -13.01
C CYS A 12 18.59 26.20 -13.44
N LEU A 13 17.53 26.76 -14.05
CA LEU A 13 16.36 25.99 -14.48
C LEU A 13 16.70 24.98 -15.59
N LYS A 14 17.62 25.34 -16.50
CA LYS A 14 18.15 24.39 -17.50
C LYS A 14 18.93 23.25 -16.85
N THR A 15 19.78 23.53 -15.87
CA THR A 15 20.56 22.51 -15.17
C THR A 15 19.67 21.58 -14.37
N VAL A 16 18.69 22.09 -13.61
CA VAL A 16 17.73 21.25 -12.87
C VAL A 16 16.91 20.39 -13.82
N LYS A 17 16.45 20.95 -14.94
CA LYS A 17 15.70 20.19 -15.96
C LYS A 17 16.54 19.10 -16.61
N TYR A 18 17.82 19.38 -16.88
CA TYR A 18 18.77 18.38 -17.39
C TYR A 18 19.00 17.26 -16.37
N LEU A 19 19.19 17.59 -15.09
CA LEU A 19 19.36 16.59 -14.02
C LEU A 19 18.11 15.74 -13.82
N PHE A 20 16.92 16.36 -13.86
CA PHE A 20 15.63 15.66 -13.78
C PHE A 20 15.44 14.68 -14.95
N ASN A 21 15.72 15.12 -16.18
CA ASN A 21 15.53 14.30 -17.39
C ASN A 21 16.57 13.17 -17.55
N ASN A 22 17.63 13.16 -16.74
CA ASN A 22 18.64 12.11 -16.70
C ASN A 22 18.58 11.32 -15.37
N ASP A 23 17.50 11.45 -14.60
CA ASP A 23 17.27 10.77 -13.32
C ASP A 23 18.43 10.94 -12.30
N ARG A 24 19.15 12.07 -12.37
CA ARG A 24 20.29 12.40 -11.49
C ARG A 24 19.86 13.11 -10.21
N LEU A 25 18.57 13.37 -10.03
CA LEU A 25 18.04 14.11 -8.91
C LEU A 25 17.69 13.13 -7.77
N SER A 26 18.29 13.32 -6.59
CA SER A 26 18.12 12.40 -5.44
C SER A 26 16.66 12.22 -5.02
N CYS A 27 15.81 13.23 -5.22
CA CYS A 27 14.40 13.15 -4.86
C CYS A 27 13.61 12.08 -5.62
N LEU A 28 14.08 11.62 -6.79
CA LEU A 28 13.45 10.53 -7.54
C LEU A 28 13.68 9.18 -6.86
N ALA A 29 14.80 9.01 -6.16
CA ALA A 29 15.11 7.80 -5.39
C ALA A 29 14.33 7.75 -4.06
N ASP A 30 14.10 8.92 -3.46
CA ASP A 30 13.38 9.03 -2.19
C ASP A 30 11.85 9.00 -2.36
N CYS A 31 11.33 9.35 -3.54
CA CYS A 31 9.90 9.39 -3.82
C CYS A 31 9.38 8.00 -4.26
N ARG A 32 8.91 7.21 -3.32
CA ARG A 32 8.20 5.95 -3.61
C ARG A 32 6.80 6.24 -4.17
N GLN A 33 6.31 5.36 -5.05
CA GLN A 33 4.95 5.44 -5.55
C GLN A 33 3.93 5.29 -4.40
N PRO A 34 2.85 6.08 -4.38
CA PRO A 34 1.83 5.99 -3.35
C PRO A 34 1.01 4.70 -3.51
N CYS A 35 0.68 4.05 -2.39
CA CYS A 35 -0.17 2.85 -2.40
C CYS A 35 -1.67 3.17 -2.58
N LYS A 36 -2.06 4.44 -2.49
CA LYS A 36 -3.44 4.91 -2.63
C LYS A 36 -3.48 6.04 -3.63
N GLU A 37 -4.18 5.81 -4.73
CA GLU A 37 -4.37 6.78 -5.79
C GLU A 37 -5.84 6.80 -6.20
N GLU A 38 -6.39 8.00 -6.39
CA GLU A 38 -7.75 8.21 -6.88
C GLU A 38 -7.67 8.90 -8.24
N VAL A 39 -7.98 8.17 -9.31
CA VAL A 39 -7.94 8.69 -10.68
C VAL A 39 -9.35 9.03 -11.14
N ILE A 40 -9.61 10.32 -11.38
CA ILE A 40 -10.90 10.80 -11.90
C ILE A 40 -10.81 10.86 -13.43
N GLN A 41 -11.41 9.87 -14.11
CA GLN A 41 -11.59 9.91 -15.56
C GLN A 41 -12.69 10.93 -15.93
N LYS A 42 -12.40 11.79 -16.91
CA LYS A 42 -13.28 12.91 -17.28
C LYS A 42 -13.61 12.83 -18.76
N THR A 43 -14.89 12.92 -19.08
CA THR A 43 -15.38 13.06 -20.46
C THR A 43 -15.90 14.47 -20.64
N ILE A 44 -15.34 15.21 -21.59
CA ILE A 44 -15.69 16.61 -21.85
C ILE A 44 -16.59 16.68 -23.08
N SER A 45 -17.74 17.31 -22.92
CA SER A 45 -18.63 17.67 -24.03
C SER A 45 -18.93 19.16 -23.99
N SER A 46 -18.92 19.79 -25.16
CA SER A 46 -19.18 21.22 -25.31
C SER A 46 -20.30 21.45 -26.32
N SER A 47 -21.18 22.39 -26.02
CA SER A 47 -22.25 22.83 -26.91
C SER A 47 -22.34 24.35 -26.91
N GLN A 48 -22.90 24.92 -27.98
CA GLN A 48 -23.11 26.35 -28.06
C GLN A 48 -24.17 26.77 -27.04
N TRP A 49 -23.75 27.57 -26.07
CA TRP A 49 -24.61 28.19 -25.07
C TRP A 49 -24.18 29.65 -24.88
N PRO A 50 -25.08 30.62 -24.68
CA PRO A 50 -26.54 30.49 -24.75
C PRO A 50 -27.07 30.52 -26.20
N SER A 51 -28.30 30.04 -26.41
CA SER A 51 -29.01 30.27 -27.68
C SER A 51 -29.38 31.75 -27.83
N LYS A 52 -29.60 32.23 -29.07
CA LYS A 52 -29.92 33.66 -29.34
C LYS A 52 -31.11 34.15 -28.50
N ALA A 53 -32.21 33.38 -28.46
CA ALA A 53 -33.39 33.74 -27.67
C ALA A 53 -33.14 33.71 -26.16
N TYR A 54 -32.35 32.75 -25.68
CA TYR A 54 -32.02 32.64 -24.25
C TYR A 54 -31.06 33.75 -23.80
N LYS A 55 -30.17 34.20 -24.70
CA LYS A 55 -29.28 35.33 -24.49
C LYS A 55 -30.06 36.63 -24.22
N ASP A 56 -31.06 36.94 -25.04
CA ASP A 56 -31.89 38.14 -24.88
C ASP A 56 -32.65 38.13 -23.54
N TYR A 57 -33.14 36.95 -23.14
CA TYR A 57 -33.73 36.75 -21.80
C TYR A 57 -32.72 37.00 -20.68
N LEU A 58 -31.50 36.45 -20.75
CA LEU A 58 -30.47 36.64 -19.72
C LEU A 58 -30.04 38.12 -19.58
N ILE A 59 -29.95 38.86 -20.69
CA ILE A 59 -29.62 40.29 -20.71
C ILE A 59 -30.78 41.11 -20.11
N SER A 60 -32.04 40.78 -20.45
CA SER A 60 -33.23 41.46 -19.91
C SER A 60 -33.36 41.31 -18.39
N GLN A 61 -32.87 40.19 -17.84
CA GLN A 61 -32.83 39.92 -16.40
C GLN A 61 -31.75 40.73 -15.64
N LYS A 62 -30.94 41.56 -16.35
CA LYS A 62 -29.80 42.32 -15.80
C LYS A 62 -28.80 41.50 -14.97
N LYS A 63 -28.80 40.17 -15.13
CA LYS A 63 -27.89 39.27 -14.41
C LYS A 63 -26.46 39.32 -14.94
N TYR A 64 -26.27 39.81 -16.16
CA TYR A 64 -24.99 39.86 -16.85
C TYR A 64 -24.80 41.20 -17.56
N HIS A 65 -23.56 41.70 -17.58
CA HIS A 65 -23.19 42.90 -18.33
C HIS A 65 -23.19 42.60 -19.84
N ASN A 66 -23.30 43.63 -20.68
CA ASN A 66 -23.41 43.56 -22.16
C ASN A 66 -22.19 42.96 -22.89
N GLU A 67 -21.38 42.13 -22.23
CA GLU A 67 -20.31 41.37 -22.85
C GLU A 67 -20.80 39.97 -23.17
N SER A 68 -21.47 39.86 -24.31
CA SER A 68 -22.11 38.64 -24.73
C SER A 68 -21.17 37.46 -25.02
N ASP A 69 -19.88 37.74 -25.20
CA ASP A 69 -18.93 36.79 -25.72
C ASP A 69 -18.11 36.13 -24.60
N ASN A 70 -18.31 36.57 -23.34
CA ASN A 70 -17.62 36.07 -22.15
C ASN A 70 -18.49 35.15 -21.28
N MET A 71 -19.54 34.54 -21.87
CA MET A 71 -20.46 33.65 -21.14
C MET A 71 -20.04 32.19 -21.29
N LEU A 72 -19.86 31.48 -20.17
CA LEU A 72 -19.57 30.05 -20.13
C LEU A 72 -20.48 29.38 -19.10
N GLN A 73 -21.09 28.26 -19.49
CA GLN A 73 -21.77 27.36 -18.56
C GLN A 73 -20.94 26.08 -18.41
N LEU A 74 -20.51 25.79 -17.18
CA LEU A 74 -19.83 24.54 -16.82
C LEU A 74 -20.76 23.67 -15.98
N ASN A 75 -21.07 22.47 -16.48
CA ASN A 75 -21.86 21.48 -15.74
C ASN A 75 -20.95 20.28 -15.42
N VAL A 76 -20.72 20.01 -14.13
CA VAL A 76 -19.94 18.87 -13.65
C VAL A 76 -20.90 17.86 -13.03
N PHE A 77 -20.91 16.65 -13.55
CA PHE A 77 -21.76 15.56 -13.07
C PHE A 77 -21.05 14.23 -13.25
N PHE A 78 -21.46 13.23 -12.46
CA PHE A 78 -20.99 11.85 -12.62
C PHE A 78 -21.68 11.21 -13.82
N ASN A 79 -20.90 10.56 -14.69
CA ASN A 79 -21.47 9.84 -15.83
C ASN A 79 -22.31 8.64 -15.36
N GLU A 80 -21.85 7.95 -14.32
CA GLU A 80 -22.49 6.79 -13.72
C GLU A 80 -22.35 6.87 -12.18
N LEU A 81 -23.25 6.20 -11.45
CA LEU A 81 -23.26 6.16 -9.97
C LEU A 81 -22.36 5.06 -9.38
N ASN A 82 -21.53 4.44 -10.22
CA ASN A 82 -20.55 3.43 -9.86
C ASN A 82 -19.14 4.06 -9.83
N TYR A 83 -18.20 3.37 -9.19
CA TYR A 83 -16.78 3.70 -9.24
C TYR A 83 -15.99 2.39 -9.39
N GLU A 84 -14.85 2.48 -10.06
CA GLU A 84 -13.92 1.36 -10.18
C GLU A 84 -12.95 1.39 -8.98
N LYS A 85 -12.78 0.23 -8.33
CA LYS A 85 -11.85 0.06 -7.21
C LYS A 85 -10.89 -1.08 -7.53
N ILE A 86 -9.61 -0.74 -7.67
CA ILE A 86 -8.54 -1.69 -7.91
C ILE A 86 -7.75 -1.83 -6.61
N GLU A 87 -7.71 -3.04 -6.06
CA GLU A 87 -6.95 -3.36 -4.84
C GLU A 87 -6.02 -4.53 -5.09
N GLU A 88 -4.77 -4.37 -4.67
CA GLU A 88 -3.78 -5.45 -4.69
C GLU A 88 -3.86 -6.25 -3.39
N GLN A 89 -3.91 -7.57 -3.52
CA GLN A 89 -3.93 -8.50 -2.38
C GLN A 89 -2.80 -9.51 -2.53
N PHE A 90 -2.26 -9.99 -1.41
CA PHE A 90 -1.23 -11.03 -1.43
C PHE A 90 -1.76 -12.29 -2.11
N SER A 91 -1.09 -12.73 -3.18
CA SER A 91 -1.46 -13.96 -3.89
C SER A 91 -1.40 -15.20 -3.00
N TYR A 92 -0.61 -15.16 -1.92
CA TYR A 92 -0.49 -16.26 -0.99
C TYR A 92 -0.35 -15.74 0.45
N GLY A 93 -1.40 -15.95 1.25
CA GLY A 93 -1.41 -15.57 2.65
C GLY A 93 -0.65 -16.59 3.52
N THR A 94 -0.27 -16.15 4.72
CA THR A 94 0.32 -17.04 5.75
C THR A 94 -0.60 -18.20 6.12
N ILE A 95 -1.92 -17.98 6.07
CA ILE A 95 -2.93 -19.01 6.32
C ILE A 95 -2.88 -20.08 5.23
N ASN A 96 -2.77 -19.68 3.97
CA ASN A 96 -2.66 -20.61 2.85
C ASN A 96 -1.36 -21.43 2.94
N LEU A 97 -0.26 -20.78 3.32
CA LEU A 97 1.02 -21.45 3.57
C LEU A 97 0.90 -22.54 4.64
N LEU A 98 0.29 -22.21 5.77
CA LEU A 98 0.13 -23.14 6.87
C LEU A 98 -0.83 -24.28 6.50
N ALA A 99 -1.88 -23.99 5.72
CA ALA A 99 -2.82 -24.98 5.24
C ALA A 99 -2.16 -25.99 4.30
N ASP A 100 -1.33 -25.53 3.35
CA ASP A 100 -0.65 -26.42 2.41
C ASP A 100 0.43 -27.27 3.10
N VAL A 101 1.23 -26.67 4.01
CA VAL A 101 2.22 -27.41 4.81
C VAL A 101 1.54 -28.44 5.70
N GLY A 102 0.50 -28.04 6.45
CA GLY A 102 -0.27 -28.94 7.31
C GLY A 102 -0.99 -30.03 6.52
N GLY A 103 -1.54 -29.69 5.35
CA GLY A 103 -2.21 -30.63 4.46
C GLY A 103 -1.25 -31.68 3.91
N GLN A 104 -0.05 -31.29 3.47
CA GLN A 104 0.96 -32.24 2.99
C GLN A 104 1.51 -33.11 4.12
N LEU A 105 1.84 -32.54 5.28
CA LEU A 105 2.34 -33.30 6.43
C LEU A 105 1.28 -34.26 7.00
N GLY A 106 0.02 -33.82 7.03
CA GLY A 106 -1.12 -34.65 7.46
C GLY A 106 -1.45 -35.76 6.48
N LEU A 107 -1.33 -35.52 5.18
CA LEU A 107 -1.63 -36.52 4.16
C LEU A 107 -0.56 -37.62 4.07
N TRP A 108 0.73 -37.24 4.11
CA TRP A 108 1.83 -38.18 3.86
C TRP A 108 2.31 -38.89 5.15
N ILE A 109 2.46 -38.14 6.24
CA ILE A 109 3.04 -38.64 7.50
C ILE A 109 1.95 -38.87 8.55
N GLY A 110 0.76 -38.28 8.38
CA GLY A 110 -0.30 -38.34 9.39
C GLY A 110 -0.04 -37.41 10.59
N ILE A 111 0.84 -36.41 10.45
CA ILE A 111 1.13 -35.46 11.52
C ILE A 111 0.01 -34.42 11.62
N SER A 112 -0.41 -34.14 12.84
CA SER A 112 -1.39 -33.13 13.20
C SER A 112 -0.89 -32.32 14.40
N VAL A 113 -1.61 -31.26 14.77
CA VAL A 113 -1.32 -30.48 15.98
C VAL A 113 -1.30 -31.37 17.23
N ILE A 114 -2.16 -32.38 17.31
CA ILE A 114 -2.25 -33.26 18.48
C ILE A 114 -0.98 -34.10 18.62
N THR A 115 -0.45 -34.64 17.52
CA THR A 115 0.80 -35.42 17.54
C THR A 115 2.02 -34.56 17.90
N VAL A 116 2.01 -33.26 17.55
CA VAL A 116 3.05 -32.33 18.02
C VAL A 116 2.94 -32.09 19.53
N CYS A 117 1.73 -31.88 20.05
CA CYS A 117 1.52 -31.73 21.50
C CYS A 117 1.97 -32.97 22.28
N GLU A 118 1.65 -34.16 21.78
CA GLU A 118 2.09 -35.43 22.39
C GLU A 118 3.61 -35.57 22.40
N LEU A 119 4.28 -35.21 21.29
CA LEU A 119 5.74 -35.20 21.23
C LEU A 119 6.35 -34.22 22.23
N LEU A 120 5.76 -33.04 22.42
CA LEU A 120 6.23 -32.06 23.40
C LEU A 120 6.06 -32.58 24.84
N GLU A 121 4.92 -33.18 25.16
CA GLU A 121 4.69 -33.81 26.47
C GLU A 121 5.71 -34.93 26.73
N LEU A 122 5.93 -35.79 25.74
CA LEU A 122 6.92 -36.87 25.82
C LEU A 122 8.33 -36.32 26.08
N ILE A 123 8.73 -35.26 25.37
CA ILE A 123 10.02 -34.61 25.55
C ILE A 123 10.16 -34.03 26.97
N VAL A 124 9.13 -33.35 27.49
CA VAL A 124 9.13 -32.80 28.84
C VAL A 124 9.23 -33.91 29.89
N MET A 125 8.46 -34.99 29.75
CA MET A 125 8.53 -36.14 30.64
C MET A 125 9.90 -36.81 30.58
N PHE A 126 10.47 -36.97 29.38
CA PHE A 126 11.80 -37.53 29.20
C PHE A 126 12.85 -36.70 29.93
N PHE A 127 12.86 -35.38 29.75
CA PHE A 127 13.78 -34.50 30.46
C PHE A 127 13.58 -34.53 31.98
N ALA A 128 12.34 -34.55 32.47
CA ALA A 128 12.05 -34.65 33.89
C ALA A 128 12.59 -35.97 34.50
N VAL A 129 12.44 -37.09 33.79
CA VAL A 129 13.00 -38.39 34.20
C VAL A 129 14.52 -38.38 34.15
N CYS A 130 15.12 -37.83 33.09
CA CYS A 130 16.58 -37.68 32.98
C CYS A 130 17.15 -36.86 34.15
N ILE A 131 16.52 -35.73 34.49
CA ILE A 131 16.93 -34.88 35.61
C ILE A 131 16.78 -35.63 36.94
N LYS A 132 15.66 -36.32 37.17
CA LYS A 132 15.47 -37.15 38.38
C LYS A 132 16.52 -38.25 38.50
N LYS A 133 16.86 -38.92 37.39
CA LYS A 133 17.88 -39.97 37.36
C LYS A 133 19.28 -39.41 37.64
N ILE A 134 19.61 -38.24 37.12
CA ILE A 134 20.88 -37.55 37.42
C ILE A 134 20.92 -37.16 38.90
N ASN A 135 19.83 -36.62 39.46
CA ASN A 135 19.76 -36.25 40.88
C ASN A 135 19.79 -37.47 41.83
N ALA A 136 19.19 -38.59 41.46
CA ALA A 136 19.26 -39.83 42.23
C ALA A 136 20.65 -40.49 42.18
N VAL A 137 21.40 -40.31 41.09
CA VAL A 137 22.81 -40.76 41.00
C VAL A 137 23.71 -39.90 41.88
N SER A 138 23.43 -38.60 42.05
CA SER A 138 24.18 -37.76 43.01
C SER A 138 23.94 -38.14 44.47
N GLU A 139 22.75 -38.62 44.86
CA GLU A 139 22.50 -39.10 46.23
C GLU A 139 23.23 -40.42 46.55
N VAL A 140 23.50 -41.28 45.55
CA VAL A 140 24.22 -42.55 45.76
C VAL A 140 25.75 -42.37 45.86
N HIS A 141 26.30 -41.22 45.42
CA HIS A 141 27.72 -40.92 45.56
C HIS A 141 28.10 -40.37 46.95
N GLU A 142 27.13 -40.21 47.86
CA GLU A 142 27.31 -39.79 49.24
C GLU A 142 27.08 -40.93 50.26
N VAL A 143 27.41 -42.18 49.92
CA VAL A 143 27.58 -43.23 50.96
C VAL A 143 29.00 -43.12 51.52
N PRO A 144 29.20 -42.65 52.77
CA PRO A 144 30.52 -42.58 53.36
C PRO A 144 31.05 -43.99 53.64
N ALA A 145 32.27 -44.26 53.18
CA ALA A 145 33.07 -45.37 53.68
C ALA A 145 33.47 -45.08 55.14
N TYR A 146 32.75 -45.68 56.10
CA TYR A 146 33.25 -45.88 57.47
C TYR A 146 32.72 -47.19 58.03
N GLY A 147 33.65 -48.12 58.27
CA GLY A 147 33.43 -49.46 58.83
C GLY A 147 34.37 -50.48 58.19
#